data_AF-Q0HQ89-F1
#
_entry.id   AF-Q0HQ89-F1
#
_cell.length_a   1.000
_cell.length_b   1.000
_cell.length_c   1.000
_cell.angle_alpha   90.00
_cell.angle_beta   90.00
_cell.angle_gamma   90.00
#
_symmetry.space_group_name_H-M   'P 1'
#
loop_
_entity.id
_entity.type
_entity.pdbx_description
1 polymer ?
#
loop_
_entity_poly.entity_id
_entity_poly.type
_entity_poly.pdbx_seq_one_letter_code
_entity_poly.pdbx_strand_id
1 'polypeptide(L)' 'MDTNKLLLVIIAILLPPVAVFLKAGAGKDLLINIVLCLFFWLPGLLHALWVVTKD' A
#
# COMPACT_ATOMS: atom_id res chain seq x y z
N MET A 1 -5.33 19.89 2.99
CA MET A 1 -5.29 18.52 2.43
C MET A 1 -3.85 18.09 2.44
N ASP A 2 -3.48 17.19 3.35
CA ASP A 2 -2.08 16.80 3.54
C ASP A 2 -1.55 16.14 2.26
N THR A 3 -0.64 16.81 1.55
CA THR A 3 -0.01 16.34 0.30
C THR A 3 0.48 14.89 0.40
N ASN A 4 0.85 14.44 1.60
CA ASN A 4 1.27 13.08 1.90
C ASN A 4 0.18 12.03 1.61
N LYS A 5 -1.11 12.31 1.84
CA LYS A 5 -2.19 11.34 1.59
C LYS A 5 -2.41 11.13 0.09
N LEU A 6 -2.45 12.21 -0.68
CA LEU A 6 -2.57 12.13 -2.14
C LEU A 6 -1.36 11.45 -2.78
N LEU A 7 -0.14 11.77 -2.32
CA LEU A 7 1.08 11.08 -2.76
C LEU A 7 1.04 9.59 -2.42
N LEU A 8 0.63 9.21 -1.21
CA LEU A 8 0.52 7.81 -0.80
C LEU A 8 -0.49 7.04 -1.65
N VAL A 9 -1.62 7.65 -2.03
CA VAL A 9 -2.62 7.02 -2.92
C VAL A 9 -2.06 6.81 -4.33
N ILE A 10 -1.36 7.80 -4.88
CA ILE A 10 -0.70 7.67 -6.19
C ILE A 10 0.36 6.57 -6.16
N ILE A 11 1.19 6.56 -5.11
CA ILE A 11 2.20 5.52 -4.90
C ILE A 11 1.53 4.16 -4.68
N ALA A 12 0.38 4.07 -4.02
CA ALA A 12 -0.32 2.80 -3.78
C ALA A 12 -0.80 2.15 -5.09
N ILE A 13 -1.15 2.96 -6.09
CA ILE A 13 -1.59 2.48 -7.41
C ILE A 13 -0.39 2.07 -8.27
N LEU A 14 0.69 2.86 -8.25
CA LEU A 14 1.88 2.60 -9.05
C LEU A 14 2.73 1.46 -8.46
N LEU A 15 2.95 1.51 -7.16
CA LEU A 15 3.83 0.67 -6.35
C LEU A 15 3.18 0.38 -4.99
N PRO A 16 2.16 -0.50 -4.96
CA PRO A 16 1.45 -0.87 -3.73
C PRO A 16 2.36 -1.22 -2.53
N PRO A 17 3.43 -2.04 -2.67
CA PRO A 17 4.31 -2.35 -1.54
C PRO A 17 5.05 -1.14 -0.98
N VAL A 18 5.37 -0.14 -1.81
CA VAL A 18 6.07 1.08 -1.38
C VAL A 18 5.15 1.99 -0.58
N ALA A 19 3.88 2.13 -0.99
CA ALA A 19 2.91 2.91 -0.22
C ALA A 19 2.63 2.30 1.16
N VAL A 20 2.49 0.97 1.23
CA VAL A 20 2.33 0.25 2.50
C VAL A 20 3.57 0.40 3.37
N PHE A 21 4.77 0.33 2.80
CA PHE A 21 6.01 0.57 3.55
C PHE A 21 6.06 1.97 4.17
N LEU A 22 5.70 2.99 3.40
CA LEU A 22 5.75 4.38 3.85
C LEU A 22 4.69 4.70 4.92
N LYS A 23 3.53 4.02 4.90
CA LYS A 23 2.46 4.22 5.89
C LYS A 23 2.58 3.30 7.12
N ALA A 24 2.81 2.01 6.91
CA ALA A 24 2.81 0.97 7.96
C ALA A 24 4.22 0.49 8.36
N GLY A 25 5.27 0.86 7.63
CA GLY A 25 6.66 0.46 7.90
C GLY A 25 7.01 -0.94 7.39
N ALA A 26 8.17 -1.45 7.84
CA ALA A 26 8.71 -2.78 7.53
C ALA A 26 7.99 -3.92 8.28
N GLY A 27 6.65 -3.91 8.27
CA GLY A 27 5.82 -4.80 9.06
C GLY A 27 5.28 -6.01 8.29
N LYS A 28 4.37 -6.73 8.97
CA LYS A 28 3.62 -7.86 8.39
C LYS A 28 2.78 -7.43 7.19
N ASP A 29 2.27 -6.20 7.18
CA ASP A 29 1.50 -5.63 6.08
C ASP A 29 2.28 -5.55 4.77
N LEU A 30 3.59 -5.25 4.83
CA LEU A 30 4.43 -5.21 3.63
C LEU A 30 4.63 -6.62 3.06
N LEU A 31 4.84 -7.60 3.93
CA LEU A 31 5.05 -8.99 3.54
C LEU A 31 3.77 -9.59 2.94
N ILE A 32 2.62 -9.30 3.53
CA ILE A 32 1.29 -9.62 2.98
C ILE A 32 1.11 -8.96 1.62
N ASN A 33 1.44 -7.67 1.48
CA ASN A 33 1.23 -6.95 0.23
C ASN A 33 2.13 -7.45 -0.91
N ILE A 34 3.38 -7.85 -0.59
CA ILE A 34 4.31 -8.47 -1.56
C ILE A 34 3.81 -9.84 -2.00
N VAL A 35 3.34 -10.67 -1.06
CA VAL A 35 2.77 -12.00 -1.38
C VAL A 35 1.50 -11.86 -2.21
N LEU A 36 0.63 -10.90 -1.87
CA LEU A 36 -0.56 -10.58 -2.65
C LEU A 36 -0.18 -10.12 -4.06
N CYS A 37 0.76 -9.17 -4.21
CA CYS A 37 1.23 -8.75 -5.54
C CYS A 37 1.76 -9.91 -6.41
N LEU A 38 2.37 -10.93 -5.80
CA LEU A 38 2.89 -12.12 -6.50
C LEU A 38 1.80 -13.13 -6.91
N PHE A 39 0.72 -13.26 -6.14
CA PHE A 39 -0.38 -14.19 -6.43
C PHE A 39 -1.50 -13.54 -7.27
N PHE A 40 -1.86 -12.29 -6.97
CA PHE A 40 -2.84 -11.47 -7.68
C PHE A 40 -2.62 -9.97 -7.40
N TRP A 41 -2.37 -9.15 -8.44
CA TRP A 41 -2.15 -7.70 -8.27
C TRP A 41 -3.34 -6.95 -7.63
N LEU A 42 -4.56 -7.37 -7.95
CA LEU A 42 -5.81 -6.76 -7.47
C LEU A 42 -5.96 -6.74 -5.93
N PRO A 43 -5.83 -7.86 -5.19
CA PRO A 43 -5.91 -7.85 -3.73
C PRO A 43 -4.77 -7.05 -3.10
N GLY A 44 -3.56 -7.03 -3.69
CA GLY A 44 -2.46 -6.19 -3.19
C GLY A 44 -2.77 -4.69 -3.29
N LEU A 45 -3.38 -4.27 -4.41
CA LEU A 45 -3.85 -2.90 -4.58
C LEU A 45 -4.92 -2.53 -3.53
N LEU A 46 -5.89 -3.41 -3.28
CA LEU A 46 -6.92 -3.19 -2.26
C LEU A 46 -6.33 -3.12 -0.84
N HIS A 47 -5.38 -3.99 -0.50
CA HIS A 47 -4.70 -3.97 0.79
C HIS A 47 -3.90 -2.67 0.98
N ALA A 48 -3.16 -2.25 -0.04
CA ALA A 48 -2.39 -1.01 -0.01
C ALA A 48 -3.30 0.22 0.16
N LEU A 49 -4.40 0.28 -0.58
CA LEU A 49 -5.40 1.33 -0.42
C LEU A 49 -6.03 1.28 0.98
N TRP A 50 -6.37 0.10 1.49
CA TRP A 50 -6.92 -0.03 2.84
C TRP A 50 -5.94 0.50 3.89
N VAL A 51 -4.66 0.14 3.83
CA VAL A 51 -3.63 0.64 4.75
C VAL A 51 -3.43 2.16 4.63
N VAL A 52 -3.41 2.71 3.42
CA VAL A 52 -3.22 4.15 3.19
C VAL A 52 -4.43 4.97 3.66
N THR A 53 -5.65 4.45 3.44
CA THR A 53 -6.92 5.11 3.78
C THR A 53 -7.33 4.88 5.23
N LYS A 54 -6.75 3.86 5.87
CA LYS A 54 -6.85 3.61 7.31
C LYS A 54 -5.97 4.64 8.02
N ASP A 55 -6.60 5.75 8.36
CA ASP A 55 -6.14 6.72 9.35
C ASP A 55 -6.56 6.27 10.76
#